data_AF-A0A970GDT5-F1
#
_entry.id   AF-A0A970GDT5-F1
#
_cell.length_a   1.000
_cell.length_b   1.000
_cell.length_c   1.000
_cell.angle_alpha   90.00
_cell.angle_beta   90.00
_cell.angle_gamma   90.00
#
_symmetry.space_group_name_H-M   'P 1'
#
loop_
_entity.id
_entity.type
_entity.pdbx_description
1 polymer ?
#
loop_
_entity_poly.entity_id
_entity_poly.type
_entity_poly.pdbx_seq_one_letter_code
_entity_poly.pdbx_strand_id
1 'polypeptide(L)'
;MRHRKKVNHLGRKSAHRKAMLSNMAASLILHKRINTTVPKAKALKVYVEPLITKSKEDTTHSRRVVFSYLENKHAVSELFREVAQKVADRPGGYTRILKTGFRQGDGAEMCMIELVDYNPNLLRKADADQSKKTRRAGRRKKSDEEITATKKAPPKAAKDEKPVEEPKAEEPQVEDVKAEASEVPEDTQPTEEYPDAETEK
;
A
#
# COMPACT_ATOMS: atom_id res chain seq x y z
N MET A 1 29.68 16.12 -0.81
CA MET A 1 28.39 15.98 -0.08
C MET A 1 27.21 15.90 -1.04
N ARG A 2 26.08 15.32 -0.62
CA ARG A 2 24.84 15.20 -1.43
C ARG A 2 23.81 16.27 -1.06
N HIS A 3 24.15 17.56 -1.16
CA HIS A 3 23.22 18.65 -0.85
C HIS A 3 22.04 18.69 -1.82
N ARG A 4 20.84 18.99 -1.30
CA ARG A 4 19.57 19.12 -2.06
C ARG A 4 19.14 17.88 -2.87
N LYS A 5 19.78 16.72 -2.69
CA LYS A 5 19.37 15.47 -3.35
C LYS A 5 18.17 14.84 -2.64
N LYS A 6 16.96 15.25 -3.03
CA LYS A 6 15.69 14.75 -2.46
C LYS A 6 15.18 13.45 -3.09
N VAL A 7 15.80 13.00 -4.18
CA VAL A 7 15.38 11.79 -4.91
C VAL A 7 16.09 10.56 -4.35
N ASN A 8 15.33 9.61 -3.82
CA ASN A 8 15.86 8.30 -3.43
C ASN A 8 16.04 7.42 -4.68
N HIS A 9 17.26 6.94 -4.90
CA HIS A 9 17.62 6.13 -6.06
C HIS A 9 17.28 4.63 -5.90
N LEU A 10 16.92 4.20 -4.69
CA LEU A 10 16.50 2.81 -4.39
C LEU A 10 17.51 1.74 -4.83
N GLY A 11 18.81 2.08 -4.87
CA GLY A 11 19.87 1.18 -5.35
C GLY A 11 19.77 0.79 -6.82
N ARG A 12 19.04 1.55 -7.65
CA ARG A 12 18.82 1.24 -9.07
C ARG A 12 19.33 2.35 -10.00
N LYS A 13 19.64 1.97 -11.24
CA LYS A 13 19.86 2.90 -12.36
C LYS A 13 18.56 3.66 -12.67
N SER A 14 18.69 4.84 -13.28
CA SER A 14 17.56 5.75 -13.55
C SER A 14 16.42 5.10 -14.35
N ALA A 15 16.74 4.41 -15.45
CA ALA A 15 15.75 3.74 -16.30
C ALA A 15 14.96 2.66 -15.53
N HIS A 16 15.66 1.74 -14.86
CA HIS A 16 15.02 0.70 -14.05
C HIS A 16 14.19 1.29 -12.90
N ARG A 17 14.64 2.39 -12.27
CA ARG A 17 13.85 3.07 -11.24
C ARG A 17 12.54 3.63 -11.80
N LYS A 18 12.56 4.25 -12.99
CA LYS A 18 11.35 4.78 -13.63
C LYS A 18 10.36 3.66 -13.96
N ALA A 19 10.83 2.59 -14.62
CA ALA A 19 9.99 1.43 -14.95
C ALA A 19 9.38 0.78 -13.70
N MET A 20 10.18 0.60 -12.64
CA MET A 20 9.68 0.02 -11.38
C MET A 20 8.61 0.89 -10.70
N LEU A 21 8.77 2.22 -10.72
CA LEU A 21 7.76 3.13 -10.17
C LEU A 21 6.48 3.16 -11.01
N SER A 22 6.60 3.14 -12.35
CA SER A 22 5.47 3.05 -13.26
C SER A 22 4.66 1.78 -13.01
N ASN A 23 5.32 0.61 -12.98
CA ASN A 23 4.68 -0.68 -12.72
C ASN A 23 4.00 -0.73 -11.34
N MET A 24 4.67 -0.26 -10.27
CA MET A 24 4.06 -0.23 -8.94
C MET A 24 2.87 0.74 -8.88
N ALA A 25 2.92 1.87 -9.59
CA ALA A 25 1.80 2.82 -9.65
C ALA A 25 0.61 2.21 -10.38
N ALA A 26 0.84 1.52 -11.50
CA ALA A 26 -0.20 0.79 -12.22
C ALA A 26 -0.83 -0.28 -11.31
N SER A 27 -0.03 -1.10 -10.62
CA SER A 27 -0.55 -2.09 -9.66
C SER A 27 -1.34 -1.47 -8.51
N LEU A 28 -0.89 -0.32 -7.98
CA LEU A 28 -1.61 0.38 -6.91
C LEU A 28 -2.97 0.90 -7.40
N ILE A 29 -3.07 1.41 -8.62
CA ILE A 29 -4.32 1.91 -9.20
C ILE A 29 -5.30 0.78 -9.45
N LEU A 30 -4.83 -0.35 -9.97
CA LEU A 30 -5.66 -1.51 -10.28
C LEU A 30 -6.17 -2.22 -9.02
N HIS A 31 -5.28 -2.49 -8.06
CA HIS A 31 -5.63 -3.27 -6.87
C HIS A 31 -6.00 -2.43 -5.65
N LYS A 32 -5.89 -1.10 -5.73
CA LYS A 32 -6.13 -0.10 -4.66
C LYS A 32 -5.20 -0.21 -3.44
N ARG A 33 -4.47 -1.32 -3.31
CA ARG A 33 -3.56 -1.63 -2.21
C ARG A 33 -2.46 -2.58 -2.68
N ILE A 34 -1.22 -2.34 -2.27
CA ILE A 34 -0.08 -3.24 -2.50
C ILE A 34 0.84 -3.29 -1.27
N ASN A 35 1.55 -4.39 -1.11
CA ASN A 35 2.58 -4.56 -0.08
C ASN A 35 3.98 -4.38 -0.69
N THR A 36 4.82 -3.57 -0.07
CA THR A 36 6.18 -3.27 -0.55
C THR A 36 7.08 -2.83 0.60
N THR A 37 8.34 -2.51 0.31
CA THR A 37 9.27 -1.99 1.34
C THR A 37 9.06 -0.51 1.59
N VAL A 38 9.32 -0.04 2.82
CA VAL A 38 9.13 1.37 3.22
C VAL A 38 9.83 2.37 2.28
N PRO A 39 11.08 2.16 1.83
CA PRO A 39 11.73 3.07 0.90
C PRO A 39 11.01 3.15 -0.46
N LYS A 40 10.52 2.02 -0.97
CA LYS A 40 9.77 1.96 -2.23
C LYS A 40 8.42 2.68 -2.11
N ALA A 41 7.67 2.45 -1.03
CA ALA A 41 6.39 3.11 -0.80
C ALA A 41 6.54 4.64 -0.67
N LYS A 42 7.56 5.13 0.04
CA LYS A 42 7.83 6.57 0.16
C LYS A 42 8.16 7.20 -1.20
N ALA A 43 8.93 6.50 -2.05
CA ALA A 43 9.21 6.95 -3.41
C ALA A 43 7.97 6.91 -4.31
N LEU A 44 7.15 5.86 -4.18
CA LEU A 44 5.91 5.68 -4.93
C LEU A 44 4.90 6.77 -4.60
N LYS A 45 4.78 7.16 -3.33
CA LYS A 45 3.90 8.26 -2.90
C LYS A 45 4.19 9.57 -3.66
N VAL A 46 5.46 9.96 -3.76
CA VAL A 46 5.85 11.17 -4.51
C VAL A 46 5.52 11.07 -6.00
N TYR A 47 5.55 9.85 -6.55
CA TYR A 47 5.29 9.60 -7.96
C TYR A 47 3.79 9.57 -8.30
N VAL A 48 2.95 8.96 -7.44
CA VAL A 48 1.53 8.72 -7.73
C VAL A 48 0.61 9.88 -7.34
N GLU A 49 0.94 10.65 -6.30
CA GLU A 49 0.08 11.75 -5.83
C GLU A 49 -0.18 12.79 -6.94
N PRO A 50 0.81 13.25 -7.73
CA PRO A 50 0.56 14.18 -8.84
C PRO A 50 -0.29 13.57 -9.96
N LEU A 51 -0.20 12.25 -10.19
CA LEU A 51 -0.98 11.57 -11.21
C LEU A 51 -2.47 11.53 -10.82
N ILE A 52 -2.75 11.24 -9.54
CA ILE A 52 -4.12 11.26 -9.00
C ILE A 52 -4.69 12.69 -8.98
N THR A 53 -3.87 13.69 -8.64
CA THR A 53 -4.30 15.09 -8.75
C THR A 53 -4.70 15.43 -10.18
N LYS A 54 -3.88 15.03 -11.18
CA LYS A 54 -4.14 15.32 -12.59
C LYS A 54 -5.34 14.55 -13.15
N SER A 55 -5.71 13.42 -12.56
CA SER A 55 -6.86 12.63 -12.99
C SER A 55 -8.22 13.22 -12.59
N LYS A 56 -8.24 14.21 -11.68
CA LYS A 56 -9.50 14.89 -11.30
C LYS A 56 -10.11 15.68 -12.46
N GLU A 57 -9.28 16.18 -13.36
CA GLU A 57 -9.71 16.86 -14.58
C GLU A 57 -9.62 15.89 -15.76
N ASP A 58 -10.78 15.36 -16.19
CA ASP A 58 -10.85 14.42 -17.31
C ASP A 58 -10.76 15.13 -18.66
N THR A 59 -9.54 15.52 -19.04
CA THR A 59 -9.23 16.10 -20.35
C THR A 59 -8.33 15.17 -21.16
N THR A 60 -8.38 15.28 -22.49
CA THR A 60 -7.48 14.55 -23.39
C THR A 60 -6.01 14.83 -23.07
N HIS A 61 -5.66 16.06 -22.68
CA HIS A 61 -4.31 16.41 -22.28
C HIS A 61 -3.90 15.70 -20.98
N SER A 62 -4.77 15.70 -19.97
CA SER A 62 -4.53 15.00 -18.70
C SER A 62 -4.29 13.50 -18.93
N ARG A 63 -5.14 12.85 -19.75
CA ARG A 63 -4.97 11.42 -20.09
C ARG A 63 -3.65 11.13 -20.79
N ARG A 64 -3.25 11.95 -21.78
CA ARG A 64 -1.98 11.80 -22.51
C ARG A 64 -0.77 11.96 -21.59
N VAL A 65 -0.81 12.94 -20.69
CA VAL A 65 0.27 13.14 -19.72
C VAL A 65 0.34 11.97 -18.75
N VAL A 66 -0.78 11.53 -18.15
CA VAL A 66 -0.73 10.38 -17.23
C VAL A 66 -0.25 9.11 -17.96
N PHE A 67 -0.66 8.90 -19.21
CA PHE A 67 -0.21 7.77 -20.01
C PHE A 67 1.31 7.75 -20.24
N SER A 68 1.97 8.91 -20.40
CA SER A 68 3.43 8.95 -20.55
C SER A 68 4.20 8.58 -19.28
N TYR A 69 3.55 8.58 -18.12
CA TYR A 69 4.14 8.10 -16.86
C TYR A 69 3.83 6.63 -16.62
N LEU A 70 2.55 6.22 -16.75
CA LEU A 70 2.10 4.87 -16.39
C LEU A 70 2.31 3.84 -17.50
N GLU A 71 2.33 4.25 -18.78
CA GLU A 71 2.50 3.38 -19.95
C GLU A 71 1.51 2.20 -20.03
N ASN A 72 0.41 2.26 -19.26
CA ASN A 72 -0.57 1.18 -19.13
C ASN A 72 -1.99 1.72 -19.34
N LYS A 73 -2.65 1.27 -20.42
CA LYS A 73 -3.99 1.73 -20.82
C LYS A 73 -5.07 1.35 -19.81
N HIS A 74 -4.97 0.18 -19.19
CA HIS A 74 -5.95 -0.30 -18.20
C HIS A 74 -5.88 0.53 -16.92
N ALA A 75 -4.68 0.77 -16.41
CA ALA A 75 -4.49 1.62 -15.23
C ALA A 75 -4.96 3.06 -15.47
N VAL A 76 -4.73 3.63 -16.66
CA VAL A 76 -5.24 4.96 -17.00
C VAL A 76 -6.76 4.99 -17.04
N SER A 77 -7.40 4.02 -17.69
CA SER A 77 -8.87 3.94 -17.72
C SER A 77 -9.45 3.84 -16.31
N GLU A 78 -8.87 2.99 -15.47
CA GLU A 78 -9.28 2.77 -14.09
C GLU A 78 -9.11 4.04 -13.22
N LEU A 79 -8.01 4.77 -13.42
CA LEU A 79 -7.72 6.00 -12.70
C LEU A 79 -8.76 7.09 -12.97
N PHE A 80 -9.11 7.33 -14.23
CA PHE A 80 -10.04 8.40 -14.61
C PHE A 80 -11.52 8.02 -14.39
N ARG A 81 -11.87 6.73 -14.43
CA ARG A 81 -13.24 6.28 -14.22
C ARG A 81 -13.57 6.15 -12.74
N GLU A 82 -12.94 5.21 -12.04
CA GLU A 82 -13.34 4.88 -10.68
C GLU A 82 -12.61 5.72 -9.63
N VAL A 83 -11.28 5.83 -9.76
CA VAL A 83 -10.45 6.42 -8.70
C VAL A 83 -10.67 7.92 -8.61
N ALA A 84 -10.66 8.64 -9.74
CA ALA A 84 -10.86 10.08 -9.80
C ALA A 84 -12.18 10.51 -9.16
N GLN A 85 -13.26 9.77 -9.39
CA GLN A 85 -14.58 10.05 -8.80
C GLN A 85 -14.56 9.93 -7.28
N LYS A 86 -13.94 8.87 -6.74
CA LYS A 86 -13.87 8.66 -5.28
C LYS A 86 -12.96 9.65 -4.54
N VAL A 87 -11.94 10.17 -5.20
CA VAL A 87 -10.94 11.07 -4.58
C VAL A 87 -11.18 12.56 -4.88
N ALA A 88 -12.25 12.89 -5.60
CA ALA A 88 -12.55 14.23 -6.11
C ALA A 88 -12.48 15.31 -5.01
N ASP A 89 -13.12 15.06 -3.87
CA ASP A 89 -13.27 16.03 -2.78
C ASP A 89 -12.01 16.18 -1.91
N ARG A 90 -11.06 15.24 -1.99
CA ARG A 90 -9.87 15.22 -1.13
C ARG A 90 -8.82 16.20 -1.65
N PRO A 91 -8.38 17.22 -0.89
CA PRO A 91 -7.40 18.21 -1.39
C PRO A 91 -5.99 17.65 -1.64
N GLY A 92 -5.65 16.49 -1.05
CA GLY A 92 -4.39 15.79 -1.28
C GLY A 92 -4.16 14.65 -0.29
N GLY A 93 -3.05 13.92 -0.45
CA GLY A 93 -2.74 12.78 0.40
C GLY A 93 -3.65 11.59 0.10
N TYR A 94 -3.74 11.22 -1.17
CA TYR A 94 -4.60 10.13 -1.64
C TYR A 94 -4.08 8.75 -1.22
N THR A 95 -2.78 8.66 -0.91
CA THR A 95 -2.14 7.42 -0.47
C THR A 95 -1.74 7.43 0.99
N ARG A 96 -1.92 6.28 1.63
CA ARG A 96 -1.49 6.00 3.00
C ARG A 96 -0.47 4.87 3.01
N ILE A 97 0.53 4.99 3.88
CA ILE A 97 1.54 3.97 4.12
C ILE A 97 1.36 3.46 5.55
N LEU A 98 1.13 2.17 5.72
CA LEU A 98 1.04 1.48 7.00
C LEU A 98 2.19 0.50 7.12
N LYS A 99 3.01 0.61 8.17
CA LYS A 99 4.10 -0.33 8.41
C LYS A 99 3.53 -1.66 8.88
N THR A 100 3.99 -2.76 8.29
CA THR A 100 3.48 -4.12 8.58
C THR A 100 4.48 -4.97 9.36
N GLY A 101 5.73 -4.55 9.47
CA GLY A 101 6.78 -5.26 10.21
C GLY A 101 8.05 -5.43 9.39
N PHE A 102 8.85 -6.44 9.74
CA PHE A 102 10.08 -6.79 9.04
C PHE A 102 9.91 -8.10 8.26
N ARG A 103 10.52 -8.17 7.08
CA ARG A 103 10.55 -9.39 6.27
C ARG A 103 11.56 -10.39 6.85
N GLN A 104 11.17 -11.65 6.90
CA GLN A 104 12.04 -12.75 7.29
C GLN A 104 13.17 -12.95 6.26
N GLY A 105 14.39 -13.19 6.73
CA GLY A 105 15.57 -13.40 5.90
C GLY A 105 16.46 -12.16 5.76
N ASP A 106 15.95 -11.05 5.24
CA ASP A 106 16.74 -9.83 4.99
C ASP A 106 16.45 -8.67 5.96
N GLY A 107 15.52 -8.86 6.90
CA GLY A 107 15.16 -7.85 7.90
C GLY A 107 14.60 -6.55 7.30
N ALA A 108 14.13 -6.57 6.05
CA ALA A 108 13.67 -5.36 5.38
C ALA A 108 12.36 -4.85 5.98
N GLU A 109 12.27 -3.54 6.25
CA GLU A 109 11.03 -2.92 6.74
C GLU A 109 9.95 -2.91 5.64
N MET A 110 8.86 -3.64 5.90
CA MET A 110 7.73 -3.80 5.02
C MET A 110 6.60 -2.84 5.39
N CYS A 111 5.80 -2.51 4.38
CA CYS A 111 4.62 -1.68 4.52
C CYS A 111 3.57 -2.02 3.47
N MET A 112 2.35 -1.65 3.80
CA MET A 112 1.20 -1.65 2.91
C MET A 112 0.93 -0.22 2.47
N ILE A 113 0.87 0.03 1.17
CA ILE A 113 0.44 1.31 0.61
C ILE A 113 -0.94 1.15 -0.02
N GLU A 114 -1.88 2.03 0.34
CA GLU A 114 -3.28 1.96 -0.09
C GLU A 114 -3.84 3.33 -0.48
N LEU A 115 -4.88 3.33 -1.32
CA LEU A 115 -5.72 4.49 -1.57
C LEU A 115 -6.66 4.71 -0.39
N VAL A 116 -6.65 5.92 0.17
CA VAL A 116 -7.37 6.25 1.41
C VAL A 116 -8.88 6.04 1.28
N ASP A 117 -9.46 6.47 0.16
CA ASP A 117 -10.92 6.50 -0.05
C ASP A 117 -11.47 5.14 -0.53
N TYR A 118 -10.63 4.10 -0.59
CA TYR A 118 -11.02 2.72 -0.91
C TYR A 118 -11.00 1.79 0.31
N ASN A 119 -10.70 2.30 1.51
CA ASN A 119 -10.69 1.49 2.73
C ASN A 119 -12.06 1.56 3.44
N PRO A 120 -12.90 0.49 3.36
CA PRO A 120 -14.27 0.52 3.89
C PRO A 120 -14.32 0.69 5.42
N ASN A 121 -13.30 0.23 6.13
CA ASN A 121 -13.26 0.33 7.59
C ASN A 121 -13.00 1.77 8.08
N LEU A 122 -12.35 2.60 7.26
CA LEU A 122 -12.09 4.00 7.59
C LEU A 122 -13.28 4.89 7.24
N LEU A 123 -13.95 4.63 6.10
CA LEU A 123 -15.16 5.35 5.71
C LEU A 123 -16.23 5.24 6.81
N ARG A 124 -16.49 4.02 7.30
CA ARG A 124 -17.43 3.77 8.41
C ARG A 124 -17.08 4.50 9.72
N LYS A 125 -15.79 4.67 10.03
CA LYS A 125 -15.36 5.38 11.25
C LYS A 125 -15.49 6.89 11.12
N ALA A 126 -15.29 7.45 9.92
CA ALA A 126 -15.44 8.89 9.69
C ALA A 126 -16.90 9.35 9.88
N ASP A 127 -17.87 8.58 9.39
CA ASP A 127 -19.30 8.86 9.58
C ASP A 127 -19.70 8.79 11.06
N ALA A 128 -19.17 7.80 11.79
CA ALA A 128 -19.42 7.64 13.22
C ALA A 128 -18.87 8.82 14.05
N ASP A 129 -17.71 9.37 13.70
CA ASP A 129 -17.07 10.47 14.44
C ASP A 129 -17.75 11.83 14.15
N GLN A 130 -18.19 12.06 12.91
CA GLN A 130 -19.02 13.22 12.54
C GLN A 130 -20.34 13.25 13.34
N SER A 131 -21.01 12.10 13.50
CA SER A 131 -22.26 11.99 14.30
C SER A 131 -22.07 12.23 15.81
N LYS A 132 -20.86 12.00 16.34
CA LYS A 132 -20.54 12.26 17.76
C LYS A 132 -20.13 13.72 17.99
N LYS A 133 -19.52 14.38 17.00
CA LYS A 133 -19.11 15.79 17.10
C LYS A 133 -20.33 16.73 17.15
N THR A 134 -21.40 16.43 16.41
CA THR A 134 -22.68 17.19 16.50
C THR A 134 -23.37 17.04 17.85
N ARG A 135 -23.28 15.86 18.50
CA ARG A 135 -23.85 15.64 19.85
C ARG A 135 -23.06 16.31 20.99
N ARG A 136 -21.76 16.56 20.81
CA ARG A 136 -20.91 17.14 21.88
C ARG A 136 -20.90 18.68 21.90
N ALA A 137 -21.26 19.34 20.80
CA ALA A 137 -21.34 20.80 20.74
C ALA A 137 -22.58 21.40 21.43
N GLY A 138 -23.63 20.61 21.68
CA GLY A 138 -24.87 21.06 22.32
C GLY A 138 -24.90 21.04 23.85
N ARG A 139 -23.85 20.54 24.53
CA ARG A 139 -23.82 20.36 25.99
C ARG A 139 -22.76 21.20 26.68
N ARG A 140 -22.70 22.50 26.40
CA ARG A 140 -21.99 23.49 27.25
C ARG A 140 -22.70 24.83 27.24
N LYS A 141 -23.88 24.89 27.87
CA LYS A 141 -24.36 26.10 28.54
C LYS A 141 -25.34 25.70 29.63
N LYS A 142 -25.12 26.25 30.84
CA LYS A 142 -25.95 26.23 32.05
C LYS A 142 -25.75 25.03 33.00
N SER A 143 -24.97 25.22 34.07
CA SER A 143 -25.49 25.70 35.37
C SER A 143 -24.33 25.88 36.37
N ASP A 144 -24.33 27.04 37.02
CA ASP A 144 -23.59 27.36 38.24
C ASP A 144 -24.11 26.60 39.47
N GLU A 145 -23.22 26.57 40.47
CA GLU A 145 -23.40 26.46 41.93
C GLU A 145 -23.72 25.13 42.64
N GLU A 146 -22.74 24.80 43.50
CA GLU A 146 -22.74 24.15 44.82
C GLU A 146 -23.43 22.80 45.05
N ILE A 147 -22.65 21.82 45.55
CA ILE A 147 -22.74 21.34 46.96
C ILE A 147 -21.65 20.29 47.26
N THR A 148 -20.81 20.66 48.22
CA THR A 148 -20.12 19.88 49.28
C THR A 148 -19.01 18.87 48.98
N ALA A 149 -17.87 19.19 49.60
CA ALA A 149 -16.75 18.33 49.94
C ALA A 149 -17.10 17.25 50.98
N THR A 150 -16.38 16.11 50.97
CA THR A 150 -15.77 15.45 52.16
C THR A 150 -14.95 14.19 51.77
N LYS A 151 -13.63 14.26 52.06
CA LYS A 151 -12.63 13.22 52.49
C LYS A 151 -12.36 11.98 51.60
N LYS A 152 -11.11 11.70 51.14
CA LYS A 152 -9.85 11.26 51.82
C LYS A 152 -9.60 9.77 51.47
N ALA A 153 -8.84 9.47 50.42
CA ALA A 153 -7.39 9.13 50.38
C ALA A 153 -7.15 7.62 50.14
N PRO A 154 -6.02 7.23 49.49
CA PRO A 154 -5.77 5.91 48.86
C PRO A 154 -4.79 5.05 49.71
N PRO A 155 -3.94 4.16 49.15
CA PRO A 155 -4.14 2.80 48.61
C PRO A 155 -3.28 1.74 49.35
N LYS A 156 -3.45 0.44 49.07
CA LYS A 156 -2.45 -0.65 49.27
C LYS A 156 -2.72 -1.72 48.20
N ALA A 157 -1.85 -2.08 47.25
CA ALA A 157 -0.44 -2.52 47.25
C ALA A 157 -0.24 -4.01 47.63
N ALA A 158 0.52 -4.70 46.76
CA ALA A 158 1.24 -5.98 46.91
C ALA A 158 0.41 -7.28 46.80
N LYS A 159 0.88 -8.41 46.24
CA LYS A 159 2.01 -8.86 45.38
C LYS A 159 1.83 -10.41 45.23
N ASP A 160 2.79 -11.05 44.56
CA ASP A 160 3.08 -12.51 44.44
C ASP A 160 2.48 -13.19 43.20
N GLU A 161 3.22 -13.47 42.10
CA GLU A 161 4.41 -14.33 41.85
C GLU A 161 4.16 -15.82 42.20
N LYS A 162 3.86 -16.68 41.21
CA LYS A 162 4.78 -17.62 40.47
C LYS A 162 4.63 -19.07 41.00
N PRO A 163 5.19 -20.12 40.36
CA PRO A 163 5.14 -20.59 38.96
C PRO A 163 4.82 -22.13 38.93
N VAL A 164 5.28 -22.89 37.91
CA VAL A 164 5.38 -24.39 37.80
C VAL A 164 4.19 -25.02 37.03
N GLU A 165 4.29 -25.87 35.99
CA GLU A 165 5.38 -26.61 35.31
C GLU A 165 4.92 -27.07 33.90
N GLU A 166 5.87 -27.26 32.99
CA GLU A 166 5.77 -28.13 31.80
C GLU A 166 5.68 -29.62 32.21
N PRO A 167 5.25 -30.52 31.31
CA PRO A 167 6.30 -31.37 30.76
C PRO A 167 6.19 -31.61 29.24
N LYS A 168 7.32 -32.11 28.76
CA LYS A 168 7.82 -32.31 27.39
C LYS A 168 7.65 -33.77 26.94
N ALA A 169 7.87 -33.98 25.63
CA ALA A 169 8.09 -35.23 24.88
C ALA A 169 6.82 -35.81 24.22
N GLU A 170 6.82 -36.30 22.97
CA GLU A 170 7.90 -36.89 22.16
C GLU A 170 7.48 -36.96 20.67
N GLU A 171 8.38 -36.65 19.73
CA GLU A 171 8.37 -37.14 18.34
C GLU A 171 9.26 -38.40 18.28
N PRO A 172 9.02 -39.34 17.35
CA PRO A 172 10.03 -39.56 16.29
C PRO A 172 9.44 -39.93 14.91
N GLN A 173 9.97 -39.32 13.83
CA GLN A 173 10.85 -39.89 12.76
C GLN A 173 10.13 -40.57 11.57
N VAL A 174 10.12 -39.94 10.37
CA VAL A 174 10.99 -40.12 9.17
C VAL A 174 11.12 -41.52 8.59
N GLU A 175 10.59 -41.71 7.37
CA GLU A 175 11.17 -42.59 6.33
C GLU A 175 11.12 -41.87 4.96
N ASP A 176 12.31 -41.67 4.40
CA ASP A 176 12.62 -41.29 3.02
C ASP A 176 12.65 -42.55 2.13
N VAL A 177 12.06 -42.49 0.93
CA VAL A 177 12.61 -43.18 -0.27
C VAL A 177 12.44 -42.27 -1.50
N LYS A 178 13.46 -42.32 -2.35
CA LYS A 178 13.94 -41.36 -3.35
C LYS A 178 13.96 -42.01 -4.76
N ALA A 179 13.89 -41.16 -5.80
CA ALA A 179 14.21 -41.37 -7.24
C ALA A 179 13.21 -42.23 -8.06
N GLU A 180 12.91 -42.02 -9.35
CA GLU A 180 13.60 -41.47 -10.56
C GLU A 180 12.60 -40.59 -11.37
N ALA A 181 12.92 -39.50 -12.09
CA ALA A 181 13.81 -39.24 -13.24
C ALA A 181 13.35 -39.89 -14.58
N SER A 182 13.35 -39.06 -15.64
CA SER A 182 12.97 -39.26 -17.07
C SER A 182 11.48 -38.98 -17.40
N GLU A 183 11.07 -38.28 -18.46
CA GLU A 183 11.72 -37.99 -19.75
C GLU A 183 11.07 -36.76 -20.43
N VAL A 184 11.91 -35.99 -21.15
CA VAL A 184 11.54 -34.92 -22.07
C VAL A 184 11.17 -35.55 -23.42
N PRO A 185 10.22 -34.98 -24.18
CA PRO A 185 10.51 -34.80 -25.59
C PRO A 185 10.34 -33.34 -26.03
N GLU A 186 11.34 -32.99 -26.82
CA GLU A 186 11.58 -31.77 -27.56
C GLU A 186 10.62 -31.68 -28.77
N ASP A 187 10.55 -30.47 -29.31
CA ASP A 187 10.24 -30.15 -30.70
C ASP A 187 8.78 -29.96 -31.16
N THR A 188 8.44 -28.71 -31.45
CA THR A 188 7.90 -28.26 -32.76
C THR A 188 7.63 -26.76 -32.71
N GLN A 189 8.52 -25.97 -33.31
CA GLN A 189 8.21 -24.64 -33.81
C GLN A 189 7.37 -24.76 -35.10
N PRO A 190 6.49 -23.78 -35.37
CA PRO A 190 6.37 -23.31 -36.74
C PRO A 190 6.84 -21.85 -36.84
N THR A 191 7.91 -21.68 -37.60
CA THR A 191 8.30 -20.42 -38.24
C THR A 191 7.22 -19.96 -39.22
N GLU A 192 6.62 -18.80 -39.01
CA GLU A 192 5.89 -18.08 -40.06
C GLU A 192 6.88 -17.17 -40.81
N GLU A 193 7.03 -17.46 -42.10
CA GLU A 193 7.79 -16.72 -43.09
C GLU A 193 7.22 -15.31 -43.31
N TYR A 194 8.09 -14.30 -43.27
CA TYR A 194 7.88 -13.03 -43.96
C TYR A 194 8.39 -13.18 -45.39
N PRO A 195 7.58 -12.89 -46.44
CA PRO A 195 8.11 -12.85 -47.80
C PRO A 195 8.93 -11.57 -47.98
N ASP A 196 10.20 -11.76 -48.33
CA ASP A 196 11.11 -10.72 -48.79
C ASP A 196 10.56 -10.07 -50.07
N ALA A 197 10.45 -8.74 -50.03
CA ALA A 197 10.25 -7.93 -51.22
C ALA A 197 11.59 -7.84 -51.97
N GLU A 198 11.74 -8.63 -53.03
CA GLU A 198 12.82 -8.48 -54.00
C GLU A 198 12.73 -7.11 -54.69
N THR A 199 13.78 -6.33 -54.50
CA THR A 199 14.18 -5.22 -55.37
C THR A 199 14.81 -5.78 -56.65
N GLU A 200 14.25 -5.40 -57.80
CA GLU A 200 14.86 -5.60 -59.12
C GLU A 200 16.26 -4.98 -59.21
N LYS A 201 17.27 -5.82 -59.50
CA LYS A 201 18.27 -5.63 -60.58
C LYS A 201 19.28 -6.78 -60.66
#